data_AF-A0A849BY60-F1
#
_entry.id   AF-A0A849BY60-F1
#
_cell.length_a   1.000
_cell.length_b   1.000
_cell.length_c   1.000
_cell.angle_alpha   90.00
_cell.angle_beta   90.00
_cell.angle_gamma   90.00
#
_symmetry.space_group_name_H-M   'P 1'
#
loop_
_entity.id
_entity.type
_entity.pdbx_description
1 polymer ?
#
loop_
_entity_poly.entity_id
_entity_poly.type
_entity_poly.pdbx_seq_one_letter_code
_entity_poly.pdbx_strand_id
1 'polypeptide(L)'
;MTNELPRTAADFAKWAESVEFHPDAPIPADLPPHTPADKPADGIPVKRSVKWSVETDERLKATARAKGITQSELIRQYIEMGLAAEHSGMVVDLADALRLLATVAHRPAA
;
A
#
# COMPACT_ATOMS: atom_id res chain seq x y z
N MET A 1 34.29 -17.05 12.52
CA MET A 1 33.28 -17.94 13.12
C MET A 1 32.18 -18.12 12.10
N THR A 2 31.91 -19.36 11.68
CA THR A 2 30.95 -19.68 10.62
C THR A 2 29.54 -19.28 11.10
N ASN A 3 28.89 -18.38 10.37
CA ASN A 3 27.60 -17.80 10.70
C ASN A 3 26.46 -18.80 10.36
N GLU A 4 26.47 -19.98 10.97
CA GLU A 4 25.37 -20.94 10.82
C GLU A 4 24.22 -20.57 11.76
N LEU A 5 23.07 -20.24 11.17
CA LEU A 5 21.84 -19.97 11.90
C LEU A 5 21.38 -21.25 12.65
N PRO A 6 20.90 -21.13 13.90
CA PRO A 6 20.48 -22.29 14.70
C PRO A 6 19.34 -23.04 14.02
N ARG A 7 19.46 -24.36 13.93
CA ARG A 7 18.48 -25.24 13.23
C ARG A 7 17.58 -26.01 14.19
N THR A 8 17.86 -25.98 15.50
CA THR A 8 17.06 -26.63 16.54
C THR A 8 16.77 -25.67 17.69
N ALA A 9 15.78 -26.00 18.51
CA ALA A 9 15.41 -25.19 19.68
C ALA A 9 16.54 -25.11 20.73
N ALA A 10 17.31 -26.18 20.90
CA ALA A 10 18.46 -26.21 21.81
C ALA A 10 19.61 -25.31 21.29
N ASP A 11 19.87 -25.34 19.98
CA ASP A 11 20.85 -24.46 19.36
C ASP A 11 20.43 -22.99 19.46
N PHE A 12 19.14 -22.71 19.32
CA PHE A 12 18.61 -21.36 19.46
C PHE A 12 18.79 -20.83 20.89
N ALA A 13 18.50 -21.64 21.92
CA ALA A 13 18.70 -21.25 23.30
C ALA A 13 20.17 -20.88 23.58
N LYS A 14 21.11 -21.70 23.10
CA LYS A 14 22.55 -21.44 23.24
C LYS A 14 23.01 -20.19 22.47
N TRP A 15 22.46 -19.95 21.28
CA TRP A 15 22.74 -18.74 20.51
C TRP A 15 22.18 -17.49 21.22
N ALA A 16 20.95 -17.55 21.72
CA ALA A 16 20.29 -16.45 22.41
C ALA A 16 21.06 -16.03 23.68
N GLU A 17 21.61 -16.99 24.42
CA GLU A 17 22.49 -16.71 25.57
C GLU A 17 23.82 -16.05 25.18
N SER A 18 24.26 -16.18 23.93
CA SER A 18 25.52 -15.58 23.44
C SER A 18 25.35 -14.17 22.85
N VAL A 19 24.13 -13.70 22.63
CA VAL A 19 23.87 -12.40 22.00
C VAL A 19 23.73 -11.33 23.09
N GLU A 20 24.63 -10.35 23.05
CA GLU A 20 24.58 -9.16 23.90
C GLU A 20 24.10 -7.95 23.09
N PHE A 21 23.11 -7.22 23.62
CA PHE A 21 22.65 -5.98 23.00
C PHE A 21 23.49 -4.81 23.50
N HIS A 22 24.20 -4.14 22.58
CA HIS A 22 24.98 -2.95 22.88
C HIS A 22 24.22 -1.69 22.40
N PRO A 23 23.60 -0.91 23.30
CA PRO A 23 22.79 0.25 22.91
C PRO A 23 23.62 1.39 22.30
N ASP A 24 24.91 1.45 22.64
CA ASP A 24 25.84 2.48 22.17
C ASP A 24 26.70 2.01 20.98
N ALA A 25 26.41 0.83 20.42
CA ALA A 25 27.14 0.35 19.26
C ALA A 25 26.85 1.24 18.03
N PRO A 26 27.88 1.60 17.24
CA PRO A 26 27.67 2.34 16.01
C PRO A 26 26.78 1.54 15.06
N ILE A 27 25.75 2.19 14.52
CA ILE A 27 24.86 1.59 13.54
C ILE A 27 25.68 1.28 12.27
N PRO A 28 25.67 0.03 11.76
CA PRO A 28 26.33 -0.30 10.51
C PRO A 28 25.91 0.64 9.37
N ALA A 29 26.90 1.19 8.65
CA ALA A 29 26.67 2.20 7.61
C ALA A 29 25.91 1.67 6.38
N ASP A 30 25.75 0.35 6.28
CA ASP A 30 25.06 -0.37 5.21
C ASP A 30 23.59 -0.69 5.54
N LEU A 31 23.11 -0.35 6.74
CA LEU A 31 21.68 -0.40 7.03
C LEU A 31 20.95 0.69 6.22
N PRO A 32 19.85 0.34 5.54
CA PRO A 32 19.01 1.35 4.90
C PRO A 32 18.55 2.36 5.97
N PRO A 33 18.56 3.66 5.66
CA PRO A 33 18.26 4.69 6.65
C PRO A 33 16.85 4.51 7.19
N HIS A 34 16.71 4.31 8.50
CA HIS A 34 15.43 4.47 9.20
C HIS A 34 15.30 5.94 9.60
N THR A 35 14.67 6.75 8.76
CA THR A 35 14.40 8.15 9.09
C THR A 35 12.90 8.37 9.20
N PRO A 36 12.41 9.34 9.98
CA PRO A 36 10.99 9.75 9.96
C PRO A 36 10.47 10.22 8.59
N ALA A 37 11.35 10.34 7.58
CA ALA A 37 10.99 10.49 6.18
C ALA A 37 10.47 9.18 5.54
N ASP A 38 10.57 8.05 6.25
CA ASP A 38 9.86 6.78 5.99
C ASP A 38 8.38 6.88 6.38
N LYS A 39 7.76 8.05 6.23
CA LYS A 39 6.32 8.05 5.91
C LYS A 39 6.20 7.13 4.70
N PRO A 40 5.26 6.16 4.69
CA PRO A 40 5.06 5.36 3.49
C PRO A 40 4.93 6.35 2.34
N ALA A 41 5.89 6.30 1.41
CA ALA A 41 5.90 7.18 0.25
C ALA A 41 4.48 7.19 -0.33
N ASP A 42 3.99 8.36 -0.72
CA ASP A 42 2.70 8.46 -1.40
C ASP A 42 2.67 7.37 -2.50
N GLY A 43 1.82 6.35 -2.31
CA GLY A 43 1.75 5.20 -3.22
C GLY A 43 2.21 3.83 -2.69
N ILE A 44 2.64 3.65 -1.44
CA ILE A 44 2.87 2.29 -0.90
C ILE A 44 1.53 1.60 -0.61
N PRO A 45 1.20 0.47 -1.27
CA PRO A 45 -0.05 -0.23 -1.03
C PRO A 45 -0.03 -0.91 0.35
N VAL A 46 -1.04 -0.62 1.17
CA VAL A 46 -1.22 -1.24 2.49
C VAL A 46 -2.16 -2.45 2.37
N LYS A 47 -1.73 -3.60 2.91
CA LYS A 47 -2.60 -4.79 2.99
C LYS A 47 -3.58 -4.66 4.14
N ARG A 48 -4.86 -4.94 3.88
CA ARG A 48 -5.93 -4.94 4.89
C ARG A 48 -6.80 -6.18 4.69
N SER A 49 -7.08 -6.89 5.77
CA SER A 49 -8.04 -7.99 5.78
C SER A 49 -9.43 -7.45 6.07
N VAL A 50 -10.40 -7.78 5.23
CA VAL A 50 -11.81 -7.38 5.39
C VAL A 50 -12.67 -8.63 5.27
N LYS A 51 -13.73 -8.72 6.08
CA LYS A 51 -14.70 -9.82 6.01
C LYS A 51 -15.87 -9.42 5.12
N TRP A 52 -16.26 -10.32 4.23
CA TRP A 52 -17.31 -10.11 3.22
C TRP A 52 -18.31 -11.27 3.31
N SER A 53 -19.55 -11.07 2.90
CA SER A 53 -20.45 -12.20 2.65
C SER A 53 -19.98 -12.96 1.40
N VAL A 54 -20.30 -14.26 1.33
CA VAL A 54 -19.96 -15.11 0.18
C VAL A 54 -20.55 -14.52 -1.12
N GLU A 55 -21.81 -14.08 -1.07
CA GLU A 55 -22.48 -13.46 -2.21
C GLU A 55 -21.73 -12.22 -2.72
N THR A 56 -21.23 -11.36 -1.81
CA THR A 56 -20.52 -10.15 -2.22
C THR A 56 -19.18 -10.49 -2.85
N ASP A 57 -18.45 -11.46 -2.28
CA ASP A 57 -17.20 -11.95 -2.85
C ASP A 57 -17.41 -12.54 -4.25
N GLU A 58 -18.40 -13.42 -4.44
CA GLU A 58 -18.75 -13.98 -5.75
C GLU A 58 -19.11 -12.90 -6.77
N ARG A 59 -19.91 -11.91 -6.37
CA ARG A 59 -20.27 -10.77 -7.21
C ARG A 59 -19.05 -9.95 -7.63
N LEU A 60 -18.10 -9.71 -6.72
CA LEU A 60 -16.83 -9.07 -7.07
C LEU A 60 -16.05 -9.90 -8.07
N LYS A 61 -15.93 -11.23 -7.85
CA LYS A 61 -15.20 -12.12 -8.76
C LYS A 61 -15.76 -12.04 -10.17
N ALA A 62 -17.09 -12.16 -10.30
CA ALA A 62 -17.78 -12.10 -11.57
C ALA A 62 -17.62 -10.74 -12.26
N THR A 63 -17.76 -9.65 -11.50
CA THR A 63 -17.64 -8.28 -12.03
C THR A 63 -16.22 -7.98 -12.51
N ALA A 64 -15.20 -8.38 -11.73
CA ALA A 64 -13.80 -8.18 -12.07
C ALA A 64 -13.44 -8.95 -13.34
N ARG A 65 -13.90 -10.21 -13.44
CA ARG A 65 -13.73 -11.05 -14.63
C ARG A 65 -14.39 -10.43 -15.86
N ALA A 66 -15.61 -9.93 -15.75
CA ALA A 66 -16.32 -9.27 -16.85
C ALA A 66 -15.61 -8.01 -17.34
N LYS A 67 -14.89 -7.31 -16.45
CA LYS A 67 -14.11 -6.10 -16.74
C LYS A 67 -12.66 -6.39 -17.16
N GLY A 68 -12.21 -7.65 -17.13
CA GLY A 68 -10.83 -8.02 -17.46
C GLY A 68 -9.78 -7.51 -16.47
N ILE A 69 -10.15 -7.23 -15.23
CA ILE A 69 -9.26 -6.71 -14.17
C ILE A 69 -9.21 -7.66 -12.97
N THR A 70 -8.24 -7.44 -12.08
CA THR A 70 -8.18 -8.21 -10.83
C THR A 70 -9.27 -7.75 -9.84
N GLN A 71 -9.63 -8.61 -8.89
CA GLN A 71 -10.58 -8.23 -7.83
C GLN A 71 -10.04 -7.10 -6.97
N SER A 72 -8.74 -7.09 -6.65
CA SER A 72 -8.11 -6.01 -5.91
C SER A 72 -8.19 -4.66 -6.65
N GLU A 73 -8.03 -4.68 -7.96
CA GLU A 73 -8.18 -3.50 -8.82
C GLU A 73 -9.63 -2.98 -8.78
N LEU A 74 -10.61 -3.87 -8.95
CA LEU A 74 -12.02 -3.51 -8.87
C LEU A 74 -12.39 -2.91 -7.50
N ILE A 75 -11.93 -3.54 -6.42
CA ILE A 75 -12.18 -3.09 -5.04
C ILE A 75 -11.62 -1.68 -4.84
N ARG A 76 -10.38 -1.42 -5.30
CA ARG A 76 -9.76 -0.10 -5.20
C ARG A 76 -10.58 0.95 -5.94
N GLN A 77 -10.92 0.69 -7.21
CA GLN A 77 -11.69 1.62 -8.03
C GLN A 77 -13.04 1.98 -7.40
N TYR A 78 -13.76 0.99 -6.87
CA TYR A 78 -15.06 1.23 -6.25
C TYR A 78 -14.95 2.02 -4.95
N ILE A 79 -13.91 1.77 -4.14
CA ILE A 79 -13.65 2.54 -2.92
C ILE A 79 -13.27 3.98 -3.28
N GLU A 80 -12.34 4.19 -4.21
CA GLU A 80 -11.91 5.53 -4.64
C GLU A 80 -13.06 6.34 -5.23
N MET A 81 -13.89 5.70 -6.06
CA MET A 81 -15.10 6.34 -6.61
C MET A 81 -16.11 6.70 -5.53
N GLY A 82 -16.30 5.83 -4.53
CA GLY A 82 -17.15 6.12 -3.37
C GLY A 82 -16.64 7.31 -2.55
N LEU A 83 -15.34 7.33 -2.24
CA LEU A 83 -14.71 8.43 -1.50
C LEU A 83 -14.73 9.75 -2.27
N ALA A 84 -14.55 9.71 -3.59
CA ALA A 84 -14.69 10.89 -4.45
C ALA A 84 -16.14 11.41 -4.47
N ALA A 85 -17.12 10.49 -4.48
CA ALA A 85 -18.54 10.85 -4.46
C ALA A 85 -18.99 11.44 -3.11
N GLU A 86 -18.37 11.07 -1.98
CA GLU A 86 -18.67 11.69 -0.68
C GLU A 86 -18.43 13.21 -0.66
N HIS A 87 -17.56 13.72 -1.53
CA HIS A 87 -17.26 15.16 -1.66
C HIS A 87 -18.17 15.89 -2.65
N SER A 88 -19.15 15.21 -3.26
CA SER A 88 -20.02 15.79 -4.31
C SER A 88 -21.03 16.83 -3.79
N GLY A 89 -20.96 17.21 -2.51
CA GLY A 89 -21.63 18.40 -1.97
C GLY A 89 -20.99 19.71 -2.42
N MET A 90 -19.80 19.69 -3.05
CA MET A 90 -19.18 20.88 -3.62
C MET A 90 -19.84 21.24 -4.96
N VAL A 91 -20.64 22.30 -4.94
CA VAL A 91 -21.13 22.96 -6.15
C VAL A 91 -19.92 23.56 -6.88
N VAL A 92 -19.66 23.11 -8.11
CA VAL A 92 -18.65 23.70 -8.98
C VAL A 92 -19.33 24.57 -10.04
N ASP A 93 -18.75 25.74 -10.32
CA ASP A 93 -19.20 26.59 -11.41
C ASP A 93 -18.90 25.93 -12.77
N LEU A 94 -19.87 25.97 -13.69
CA LEU A 94 -19.74 25.38 -15.03
C LEU A 94 -18.59 26.01 -15.83
N ALA A 95 -18.36 27.30 -15.70
CA ALA A 95 -17.27 27.99 -16.38
C ALA A 95 -15.90 27.48 -15.91
N ASP A 96 -15.75 27.18 -14.62
CA ASP A 96 -14.50 26.65 -14.07
C ASP A 96 -14.29 25.19 -14.47
N ALA A 97 -15.35 24.39 -14.52
CA ALA A 97 -15.28 23.03 -15.07
C ALA A 97 -14.85 23.04 -16.55
N LEU A 98 -15.40 23.94 -17.37
CA LEU A 98 -15.04 24.09 -18.78
C LEU A 98 -13.59 24.56 -18.97
N ARG A 99 -13.12 25.52 -18.15
CA ARG A 99 -11.71 25.96 -18.17
C ARG A 99 -10.76 24.81 -17.82
N LEU A 100 -11.06 24.04 -16.78
CA LEU A 100 -10.26 22.88 -16.38
C LEU A 100 -10.23 21.80 -17.47
N LEU A 101 -11.38 21.47 -18.05
CA LEU A 101 -11.45 20.50 -19.15
C LEU A 101 -10.62 20.94 -20.37
N ALA A 102 -10.67 22.24 -20.72
CA ALA A 102 -9.84 22.79 -21.79
C ALA A 102 -8.34 22.65 -21.49
N THR A 103 -7.91 22.83 -20.23
CA THR A 103 -6.50 22.65 -19.85
C THR A 103 -6.03 21.20 -19.93
N VAL A 104 -6.90 20.23 -19.66
CA VAL A 104 -6.57 18.79 -19.78
C VAL A 104 -6.57 18.35 -21.24
N ALA A 105 -7.53 18.80 -22.04
CA ALA A 105 -7.64 18.46 -23.47
C ALA A 105 -6.49 19.04 -24.31
N HIS A 106 -5.87 20.13 -23.85
CA HIS A 106 -4.79 20.81 -24.57
C HIS A 106 -3.39 20.45 -24.05
N ARG A 107 -3.24 19.44 -23.17
CA ARG A 107 -1.91 18.97 -22.74
C ARG A 107 -1.18 18.38 -23.95
N PRO A 108 -0.09 18.98 -24.45
CA PRO A 108 0.71 18.38 -25.52
C PRO A 108 1.35 17.10 -24.97
N ALA A 109 1.31 16.03 -25.76
CA ALA A 109 2.00 14.79 -25.44
C ALA A 109 3.51 15.07 -25.32
N ALA A 110 4.06 14.82 -24.14
CA ALA A 110 5.50 14.83 -23.86
C ALA A 110 6.02 13.39 -23.91
#